data_AF-A0A803LCQ1-F1
#
_entry.id   AF-A0A803LCQ1-F1
#
_cell.length_a   1.000
_cell.length_b   1.000
_cell.length_c   1.000
_cell.angle_alpha   90.00
_cell.angle_beta   90.00
_cell.angle_gamma   90.00
#
_symmetry.space_group_name_H-M   'P 1'
#
loop_
_entity.id
_entity.type
_entity.pdbx_description
1 polymer ?
#
loop_
_entity_poly.entity_id
_entity_poly.type
_entity_poly.pdbx_seq_one_letter_code
_entity_poly.pdbx_strand_id
1 'polypeptide(L)'
;MGCVSEDDEKPYNRHCQVAPLVQVFSVRLDTHFKDKTPYCIYGKINVIEVGDGTTFTLYERETHDPEVLQKNNAILSLTGPMLGESPGFISQSRGGAIMQLALRDSVRDVEVVGGQCSLGSIIEYEDHHYDKLRTAVLKCLHGCAKVYYATVLYGVMSKIQLKFLIDGDYGRDLPSDLHLIVTAHYGNSKLYPTHNEDSNYFEMLLLKRPLHGLEQTNTSELICQHAVVVPAYSSLIVEANLVSSSGKAVPEPVVFCDYLAEVFSIRICGTNYNVRSVSGSIVIDDAADDPYFLFQSDERGTSESVLLGDGSLLLSGPNRIAPNADFCLRTDIKDPMRGREISIGGMQWNLHSLENISRFSWYDKCICSVIKGKDGCAVVHHTIFYDAVQATVEAKMYFNGGADVAAFVHGSIVVRYGAYEYLTSYEKKYFKTWLYNTKKKDSSWVAKGDNIPLPRYLVAVPRNSSLIIEVDLIATSASTGFQFPEEELRGEAEFDIGSDHTSHKIEGARGVFVTEICVKWAGRLRTRNLFLEGRAKNNSNGKVIFPSS
;
A
#
# COMPACT_ATOMS: atom_id res chain seq x y z
N MET A 1 -21.74 -12.65 -24.63
CA MET A 1 -21.01 -13.74 -25.34
C MET A 1 -19.85 -13.15 -26.10
N GLY A 2 -18.65 -13.70 -25.90
CA GLY A 2 -17.39 -13.29 -26.51
C GLY A 2 -16.23 -13.76 -25.63
N CYS A 3 -15.78 -15.00 -25.85
CA CYS A 3 -14.58 -15.57 -25.24
C CYS A 3 -13.33 -14.95 -25.87
N VAL A 4 -12.34 -14.57 -25.05
CA VAL A 4 -10.95 -14.40 -25.48
C VAL A 4 -10.07 -15.12 -24.47
N SER A 5 -9.07 -15.80 -25.04
CA SER A 5 -8.19 -16.84 -24.54
C SER A 5 -7.29 -16.47 -23.36
N GLU A 6 -6.95 -17.50 -22.59
CA GLU A 6 -5.76 -17.58 -21.74
C GLU A 6 -4.48 -17.36 -22.58
N ASP A 7 -3.43 -16.84 -21.95
CA ASP A 7 -2.12 -16.41 -22.47
C ASP A 7 -1.99 -14.91 -22.83
N ASP A 8 -1.67 -14.11 -21.79
CA ASP A 8 -0.71 -12.99 -21.85
C ASP A 8 -0.59 -12.32 -20.45
N GLU A 9 0.36 -12.78 -19.64
CA GLU A 9 0.76 -12.11 -18.38
C GLU A 9 1.61 -10.86 -18.69
N LYS A 10 0.96 -9.74 -18.99
CA LYS A 10 1.47 -8.38 -18.75
C LYS A 10 0.32 -7.52 -18.22
N PRO A 11 0.49 -6.77 -17.11
CA PRO A 11 -0.57 -5.90 -16.62
C PRO A 11 -0.64 -4.66 -17.51
N TYR A 12 -1.44 -4.75 -18.58
CA TYR A 12 -1.96 -3.56 -19.25
C TYR A 12 -2.89 -2.82 -18.28
N ASN A 13 -2.81 -1.48 -18.27
CA ASN A 13 -3.78 -0.57 -17.67
C ASN A 13 -5.21 -1.09 -17.88
N ARG A 14 -5.77 -1.76 -16.87
CA ARG A 14 -7.18 -2.12 -16.90
C ARG A 14 -7.93 -0.84 -16.58
N HIS A 15 -8.39 -0.15 -17.63
CA HIS A 15 -9.44 0.84 -17.47
C HIS A 15 -10.63 0.14 -16.80
N CYS A 16 -10.86 0.42 -15.52
CA CYS A 16 -12.03 -0.07 -14.83
C CYS A 16 -13.26 0.66 -15.36
N GLN A 17 -14.23 -0.09 -15.87
CA GLN A 17 -15.50 0.49 -16.29
C GLN A 17 -16.24 1.03 -15.07
N VAL A 18 -16.53 2.33 -15.09
CA VAL A 18 -17.29 3.00 -14.04
C VAL A 18 -18.77 2.98 -14.42
N ALA A 19 -19.65 2.72 -13.46
CA ALA A 19 -21.08 2.72 -13.69
C ALA A 19 -21.85 3.25 -12.46
N PRO A 20 -23.10 3.70 -12.64
CA PRO A 20 -24.01 3.91 -11.52
C PRO A 20 -24.35 2.57 -10.87
N LEU A 21 -23.86 2.34 -9.66
CA LEU A 21 -23.99 1.07 -8.94
C LEU A 21 -24.74 1.25 -7.61
N VAL A 22 -25.39 0.20 -7.13
CA VAL A 22 -26.02 0.16 -5.79
C VAL A 22 -25.20 -0.69 -4.83
N GLN A 23 -24.84 -0.11 -3.69
CA GLN A 23 -24.25 -0.83 -2.56
C GLN A 23 -25.30 -1.00 -1.46
N VAL A 24 -25.58 -2.24 -1.07
CA VAL A 24 -26.31 -2.53 0.16
C VAL A 24 -25.29 -2.79 1.27
N PHE A 25 -25.27 -1.92 2.28
CA PHE A 25 -24.28 -1.96 3.37
C PHE A 25 -24.71 -2.91 4.49
N SER A 26 -26.00 -2.92 4.84
CA SER A 26 -26.52 -3.84 5.85
C SER A 26 -28.04 -3.97 5.80
N VAL A 27 -28.54 -5.12 6.26
CA VAL A 27 -29.95 -5.34 6.57
C VAL A 27 -30.06 -5.63 8.06
N ARG A 28 -30.81 -4.80 8.78
CA ARG A 28 -31.04 -4.93 10.22
C ARG A 28 -32.48 -5.35 10.50
N LEU A 29 -32.64 -6.35 11.35
CA LEU A 29 -33.94 -6.84 11.79
C LEU A 29 -34.27 -6.28 13.17
N ASP A 30 -35.40 -5.59 13.27
CA ASP A 30 -35.96 -5.09 14.52
C ASP A 30 -37.32 -5.75 14.74
N THR A 31 -37.36 -6.75 15.60
CA THR A 31 -38.53 -7.60 15.82
C THR A 31 -39.19 -7.30 17.15
N HIS A 32 -40.50 -7.56 17.23
CA HIS A 32 -41.32 -7.27 18.41
C HIS A 32 -41.61 -8.51 19.26
N PHE A 33 -40.87 -9.60 19.07
CA PHE A 33 -41.02 -10.80 19.90
C PHE A 33 -40.57 -10.50 21.34
N LYS A 34 -41.37 -10.97 22.30
CA LYS A 34 -41.17 -10.71 23.74
C LYS A 34 -40.36 -11.78 24.45
N ASP A 35 -40.08 -12.89 23.77
CA ASP A 35 -39.32 -14.02 24.31
C ASP A 35 -37.81 -13.78 24.18
N LYS A 36 -37.01 -14.46 25.00
CA LYS A 36 -35.55 -14.34 25.02
C LYS A 36 -34.86 -15.33 24.06
N THR A 37 -35.64 -16.09 23.31
CA THR A 37 -35.13 -17.10 22.38
C THR A 37 -34.40 -16.39 21.24
N PRO A 38 -33.18 -16.85 20.84
CA PRO A 38 -32.51 -16.32 19.65
C PRO A 38 -33.41 -16.38 18.41
N TYR A 39 -33.14 -15.53 17.43
CA TYR A 39 -33.79 -15.62 16.13
C TYR A 39 -33.01 -16.57 15.24
N CYS A 40 -33.69 -17.54 14.64
CA CYS A 40 -33.08 -18.46 13.68
C CYS A 40 -33.61 -18.12 12.29
N ILE A 41 -32.97 -17.16 11.63
CA ILE A 41 -33.46 -16.56 10.39
C ILE A 41 -33.02 -17.36 9.17
N TYR A 42 -33.96 -17.64 8.26
CA TYR A 42 -33.69 -18.23 6.95
C TYR A 42 -34.55 -17.54 5.87
N GLY A 43 -34.26 -17.82 4.60
CA GLY A 43 -34.98 -17.27 3.46
C GLY A 43 -34.05 -16.55 2.48
N LYS A 44 -34.61 -15.61 1.70
CA LYS A 44 -33.89 -14.94 0.62
C LYS A 44 -34.02 -13.43 0.67
N ILE A 45 -32.95 -12.75 0.28
CA ILE A 45 -32.93 -11.32 -0.03
C ILE A 45 -32.36 -11.16 -1.42
N ASN A 46 -33.18 -10.63 -2.33
CA ASN A 46 -32.83 -10.42 -3.72
C ASN A 46 -32.89 -8.93 -4.07
N VAL A 47 -32.05 -8.51 -5.00
CA VAL A 47 -32.17 -7.22 -5.67
C VAL A 47 -32.39 -7.48 -7.16
N ILE A 48 -33.48 -6.95 -7.68
CA ILE A 48 -33.93 -7.13 -9.06
C ILE A 48 -33.71 -5.80 -9.78
N GLU A 49 -32.88 -5.80 -10.81
CA GLU A 49 -32.73 -4.66 -11.70
C GLU A 49 -33.97 -4.55 -12.60
N VAL A 50 -34.61 -3.38 -12.60
CA VAL A 50 -35.90 -3.18 -13.30
C VAL A 50 -35.71 -3.11 -14.82
N GLY A 51 -34.53 -2.72 -15.29
CA GLY A 51 -34.23 -2.57 -16.72
C GLY A 51 -34.25 -3.88 -17.49
N ASP A 52 -33.49 -4.87 -17.05
CA ASP A 52 -33.31 -6.16 -17.73
C ASP A 52 -33.89 -7.36 -16.95
N GLY A 53 -34.36 -7.13 -15.71
CA GLY A 53 -34.89 -8.18 -14.84
C GLY A 53 -33.81 -9.00 -14.13
N THR A 54 -32.54 -8.61 -14.23
CA THR A 54 -31.43 -9.34 -13.61
C THR A 54 -31.60 -9.38 -12.09
N THR A 55 -31.49 -10.57 -11.51
CA THR A 55 -31.67 -10.79 -10.07
C THR A 55 -30.34 -11.12 -9.41
N PHE A 56 -29.99 -10.35 -8.39
CA PHE A 56 -28.82 -10.53 -7.54
C PHE A 56 -29.24 -11.01 -6.16
N THR A 57 -28.70 -12.14 -5.72
CA THR A 57 -28.95 -12.66 -4.37
C THR A 57 -27.98 -12.03 -3.39
N LEU A 58 -28.47 -11.38 -2.33
CA LEU A 58 -27.66 -10.80 -1.25
C LEU A 58 -27.59 -11.70 -0.01
N TYR A 59 -28.60 -12.54 0.20
CA TYR A 59 -28.69 -13.45 1.34
C TYR A 59 -29.56 -14.63 0.93
N GLU A 60 -29.10 -15.83 1.23
CA GLU A 60 -29.84 -17.07 1.01
C GLU A 60 -29.45 -18.08 2.09
N ARG A 61 -30.44 -18.53 2.86
CA ARG A 61 -30.30 -19.56 3.90
C ARG A 61 -31.50 -20.48 3.83
N GLU A 62 -31.26 -21.76 4.06
CA GLU A 62 -32.29 -22.78 4.10
C GLU A 62 -32.78 -23.04 5.53
N THR A 63 -33.94 -23.66 5.69
CA THR A 63 -34.55 -23.95 7.00
C THR A 63 -33.65 -24.76 7.95
N HIS A 64 -32.77 -25.60 7.39
CA HIS A 64 -31.87 -26.48 8.12
C HIS A 64 -30.49 -25.84 8.43
N ASP A 65 -30.21 -24.67 7.86
CA ASP A 65 -29.02 -23.85 8.15
C ASP A 65 -29.41 -22.38 8.37
N PRO A 66 -30.21 -22.07 9.42
CA PRO A 66 -30.61 -20.70 9.70
C PRO A 66 -29.46 -19.89 10.34
N GLU A 67 -29.43 -18.59 10.09
CA GLU A 67 -28.56 -17.66 10.80
C GLU A 67 -29.10 -17.36 12.21
N VAL A 68 -28.29 -17.62 13.23
CA VAL A 68 -28.68 -17.43 14.64
C VAL A 68 -28.30 -16.03 15.14
N LEU A 69 -29.30 -15.21 15.47
CA LEU A 69 -29.13 -13.84 15.94
C LEU A 69 -29.53 -13.70 17.41
N GLN A 70 -28.65 -13.10 18.23
CA GLN A 70 -28.81 -13.08 19.69
C GLN A 70 -29.59 -11.88 20.27
N LYS A 71 -29.91 -10.84 19.49
CA LYS A 71 -30.51 -9.58 20.00
C LYS A 71 -31.43 -8.91 18.97
N ASN A 72 -32.31 -8.03 19.45
CA ASN A 72 -33.04 -7.08 18.60
C ASN A 72 -32.05 -6.10 17.93
N ASN A 73 -32.36 -5.67 16.71
CA ASN A 73 -31.49 -4.86 15.83
C ASN A 73 -30.24 -5.62 15.35
N ALA A 74 -30.34 -6.94 15.18
CA ALA A 74 -29.27 -7.75 14.63
C ALA A 74 -29.06 -7.47 13.13
N ILE A 75 -27.79 -7.52 12.70
CA ILE A 75 -27.36 -7.36 11.32
C ILE A 75 -27.27 -8.75 10.69
N LEU A 76 -27.87 -8.94 9.52
CA LEU A 76 -27.74 -10.17 8.74
C LEU A 76 -26.38 -10.26 8.04
N SER A 77 -25.83 -11.47 7.95
CA SER A 77 -24.60 -11.75 7.23
C SER A 77 -24.88 -11.89 5.72
N LEU A 78 -24.85 -10.77 5.01
CA LEU A 78 -25.05 -10.75 3.55
C LEU A 78 -23.88 -11.45 2.84
N THR A 79 -24.19 -12.30 1.85
CA THR A 79 -23.22 -13.12 1.10
C THR A 79 -22.96 -12.64 -0.34
N GLY A 80 -23.79 -11.71 -0.84
CA GLY A 80 -23.74 -11.20 -2.21
C GLY A 80 -23.45 -9.69 -2.33
N PRO A 81 -23.66 -9.10 -3.51
CA PRO A 81 -24.49 -9.58 -4.62
C PRO A 81 -23.89 -10.73 -5.42
N MET A 82 -24.63 -11.83 -5.52
CA MET A 82 -24.31 -12.99 -6.37
C MET A 82 -25.25 -13.02 -7.58
N LEU A 83 -24.68 -13.20 -8.77
CA LEU A 83 -25.39 -13.52 -10.00
C LEU A 83 -25.12 -15.00 -10.34
N GLY A 84 -26.02 -15.87 -9.89
CA GLY A 84 -25.74 -17.31 -9.85
C GLY A 84 -24.59 -17.61 -8.90
N GLU A 85 -23.56 -18.31 -9.38
CA GLU A 85 -22.36 -18.65 -8.59
C GLU A 85 -21.25 -17.58 -8.64
N SER A 86 -21.44 -16.50 -9.41
CA SER A 86 -20.43 -15.46 -9.59
C SER A 86 -20.78 -14.18 -8.83
N PRO A 87 -19.81 -13.45 -8.27
CA PRO A 87 -20.05 -12.12 -7.74
C PRO A 87 -20.55 -11.18 -8.84
N GLY A 88 -21.59 -10.41 -8.55
CA GLY A 88 -22.19 -9.44 -9.44
C GLY A 88 -22.08 -8.01 -8.92
N PHE A 89 -22.71 -7.09 -9.63
CA PHE A 89 -22.94 -5.72 -9.16
C PHE A 89 -24.33 -5.27 -9.61
N ILE A 90 -25.02 -4.54 -8.74
CA ILE A 90 -26.35 -4.03 -9.04
C ILE A 90 -26.17 -2.73 -9.80
N SER A 91 -26.29 -2.79 -11.13
CA SER A 91 -26.36 -1.60 -11.97
C SER A 91 -27.65 -0.85 -11.70
N GLN A 92 -27.60 0.48 -11.67
CA GLN A 92 -28.81 1.27 -11.81
C GLN A 92 -29.07 1.54 -13.29
N SER A 93 -30.06 0.87 -13.85
CA SER A 93 -30.70 1.30 -15.09
C SER A 93 -31.70 2.43 -14.84
N ARG A 94 -32.24 3.02 -15.92
CA ARG A 94 -33.28 4.07 -15.85
C ARG A 94 -34.51 3.63 -15.04
N GLY A 95 -34.79 2.33 -14.94
CA GLY A 95 -35.90 1.78 -14.15
C GLY A 95 -35.60 1.62 -12.65
N GLY A 96 -34.34 1.77 -12.22
CA GLY A 96 -33.93 1.56 -10.84
C GLY A 96 -33.77 0.08 -10.45
N ALA A 97 -33.69 -0.17 -9.14
CA ALA A 97 -33.59 -1.51 -8.58
C ALA A 97 -34.61 -1.72 -7.46
N ILE A 98 -35.18 -2.92 -7.39
CA ILE A 98 -36.16 -3.33 -6.37
C ILE A 98 -35.50 -4.39 -5.49
N MET A 99 -35.53 -4.19 -4.18
CA MET A 99 -35.09 -5.19 -3.22
C MET A 99 -36.29 -5.96 -2.70
N GLN A 100 -36.22 -7.28 -2.75
CA GLN A 100 -37.24 -8.20 -2.24
C GLN A 100 -36.68 -8.98 -1.05
N LEU A 101 -37.43 -9.00 0.05
CA LEU A 101 -37.09 -9.70 1.28
C LEU A 101 -38.17 -10.74 1.58
N ALA A 102 -37.75 -11.98 1.80
CA ALA A 102 -38.60 -13.07 2.25
C ALA A 102 -37.85 -13.86 3.33
N LEU A 103 -38.04 -13.46 4.59
CA LEU A 103 -37.31 -13.95 5.74
C LEU A 103 -38.27 -14.55 6.78
N ARG A 104 -37.91 -15.72 7.31
CA ARG A 104 -38.67 -16.49 8.29
C ARG A 104 -37.80 -16.90 9.47
N ASP A 105 -38.44 -17.15 10.60
CA ASP A 105 -37.80 -17.72 11.80
C ASP A 105 -38.11 -19.22 11.86
N SER A 106 -37.09 -20.09 11.86
CA SER A 106 -37.26 -21.55 11.86
C SER A 106 -37.70 -22.12 13.21
N VAL A 107 -37.48 -21.41 14.31
CA VAL A 107 -37.89 -21.85 15.66
C VAL A 107 -39.34 -21.50 15.90
N ARG A 108 -39.75 -20.30 15.51
CA ARG A 108 -41.11 -19.79 15.72
C ARG A 108 -42.06 -20.14 14.56
N ASP A 109 -41.52 -20.58 13.43
CA ASP A 109 -42.22 -20.84 12.17
C ASP A 109 -43.14 -19.69 11.73
N VAL A 110 -42.60 -18.47 11.79
CA VAL A 110 -43.30 -17.23 11.43
C VAL A 110 -42.52 -16.45 10.39
N GLU A 111 -43.26 -15.73 9.54
CA GLU A 111 -42.66 -14.72 8.67
C GLU A 111 -42.20 -13.52 9.50
N VAL A 112 -40.91 -13.21 9.38
CA VAL A 112 -40.28 -12.09 10.08
C VAL A 112 -40.35 -10.85 9.20
N VAL A 113 -40.02 -11.00 7.91
CA VAL A 113 -40.07 -9.94 6.91
C VAL A 113 -40.51 -10.50 5.56
N GLY A 114 -41.58 -9.96 5.00
CA GLY A 114 -42.06 -10.26 3.66
C GLY A 114 -42.44 -8.97 2.93
N GLY A 115 -41.78 -8.68 1.81
CA GLY A 115 -42.12 -7.51 1.01
C GLY A 115 -41.02 -7.07 0.06
N GLN A 116 -41.24 -5.89 -0.55
CA GLN A 116 -40.29 -5.27 -1.46
C GLN A 116 -40.14 -3.78 -1.17
N CYS A 117 -38.96 -3.22 -1.43
CA CYS A 117 -38.70 -1.79 -1.38
C CYS A 117 -37.91 -1.33 -2.62
N SER A 118 -38.11 -0.09 -3.03
CA SER A 118 -37.30 0.52 -4.09
C SER A 118 -35.96 0.99 -3.53
N LEU A 119 -34.88 0.68 -4.24
CA LEU A 119 -33.55 1.25 -4.03
C LEU A 119 -33.34 2.51 -4.91
N GLY A 120 -34.41 2.96 -5.58
CA GLY A 120 -34.49 4.16 -6.41
C GLY A 120 -33.95 4.03 -7.83
N SER A 121 -34.17 5.07 -8.64
CA SER A 121 -33.77 5.12 -10.06
C SER A 121 -32.89 6.33 -10.40
N ILE A 122 -32.15 6.27 -11.51
CA ILE A 122 -31.33 7.39 -12.00
C ILE A 122 -32.16 8.65 -12.28
N ILE A 123 -33.44 8.50 -12.64
CA ILE A 123 -34.30 9.61 -13.05
C ILE A 123 -34.87 10.37 -11.84
N GLU A 124 -34.96 9.72 -10.68
CA GLU A 124 -35.49 10.32 -9.45
C GLU A 124 -34.51 11.27 -8.74
N TYR A 125 -33.27 11.42 -9.24
CA TYR A 125 -32.23 12.20 -8.59
C TYR A 125 -31.78 13.38 -9.44
N GLU A 126 -32.20 14.59 -9.05
CA GLU A 126 -31.42 15.80 -9.34
C GLU A 126 -30.02 15.65 -8.70
N ASP A 127 -28.99 16.28 -9.30
CA ASP A 127 -27.53 16.10 -9.14
C ASP A 127 -26.93 16.10 -7.70
N HIS A 128 -27.73 16.06 -6.64
CA HIS A 128 -27.31 16.22 -5.24
C HIS A 128 -27.63 15.03 -4.32
N HIS A 129 -28.08 13.88 -4.86
CA HIS A 129 -28.56 12.74 -4.06
C HIS A 129 -27.79 11.42 -4.23
N TYR A 130 -26.76 11.39 -5.07
CA TYR A 130 -25.82 10.27 -5.16
C TYR A 130 -24.85 10.27 -3.97
N ASP A 131 -24.29 9.11 -3.67
CA ASP A 131 -23.23 8.92 -2.65
C ASP A 131 -23.66 9.26 -1.21
N LYS A 132 -24.98 9.22 -0.95
CA LYS A 132 -25.59 9.40 0.38
C LYS A 132 -26.16 8.09 0.92
N LEU A 133 -25.98 7.87 2.24
CA LEU A 133 -26.63 6.76 2.93
C LEU A 133 -28.14 6.92 2.90
N ARG A 134 -28.83 5.85 2.54
CA ARG A 134 -30.27 5.76 2.54
C ARG A 134 -30.71 4.63 3.41
N THR A 135 -31.92 4.78 3.94
CA THR A 135 -32.57 3.74 4.72
C THR A 135 -33.93 3.47 4.13
N ALA A 136 -34.16 2.24 3.66
CA ALA A 136 -35.49 1.73 3.39
C ALA A 136 -35.97 0.95 4.60
N VAL A 137 -37.23 1.16 4.99
CA VAL A 137 -37.86 0.45 6.12
C VAL A 137 -39.02 -0.37 5.60
N LEU A 138 -38.92 -1.70 5.68
CA LEU A 138 -40.04 -2.59 5.44
C LEU A 138 -40.67 -2.96 6.78
N LYS A 139 -41.93 -2.54 6.99
CA LYS A 139 -42.70 -2.91 8.19
C LYS A 139 -43.46 -4.20 7.93
N CYS A 140 -43.42 -5.12 8.89
CA CYS A 140 -44.05 -6.42 8.83
C CYS A 140 -44.81 -6.70 10.14
N LEU A 141 -45.60 -7.76 10.16
CA LEU A 141 -46.48 -8.07 11.30
C LEU A 141 -45.71 -8.26 12.62
N HIS A 142 -44.49 -8.79 12.54
CA HIS A 142 -43.69 -9.16 13.70
C HIS A 142 -42.43 -8.29 13.89
N GLY A 143 -42.30 -7.19 13.15
CA GLY A 143 -41.12 -6.31 13.21
C GLY A 143 -40.95 -5.41 12.00
N CYS A 144 -39.71 -4.97 11.77
CA CYS A 144 -39.31 -4.31 10.54
C CYS A 144 -37.89 -4.69 10.12
N ALA A 145 -37.63 -4.63 8.82
CA ALA A 145 -36.28 -4.61 8.26
C ALA A 145 -35.88 -3.18 7.93
N LYS A 146 -34.70 -2.77 8.41
CA LYS A 146 -34.03 -1.54 7.98
C LYS A 146 -32.90 -1.91 7.04
N VAL A 147 -33.02 -1.49 5.78
CA VAL A 147 -32.00 -1.69 4.74
C VAL A 147 -31.21 -0.41 4.60
N TYR A 148 -29.91 -0.49 4.81
CA TYR A 148 -28.97 0.62 4.62
C TYR A 148 -28.25 0.44 3.30
N TYR A 149 -28.38 1.41 2.40
CA TYR A 149 -27.81 1.32 1.04
C TYR A 149 -27.38 2.70 0.54
N ALA A 150 -26.57 2.74 -0.51
CA ALA A 150 -26.30 3.94 -1.28
C ALA A 150 -26.26 3.62 -2.78
N THR A 151 -26.58 4.63 -3.56
CA THR A 151 -26.33 4.65 -5.00
C THR A 151 -25.05 5.43 -5.25
N VAL A 152 -24.09 4.78 -5.88
CA VAL A 152 -22.79 5.33 -6.23
C VAL A 152 -22.78 5.65 -7.72
N LEU A 153 -22.75 6.93 -8.08
CA LEU A 153 -22.88 7.35 -9.49
C LEU A 153 -21.70 6.89 -10.35
N TYR A 154 -20.50 6.97 -9.78
CA TYR A 154 -19.26 6.55 -10.40
C TYR A 154 -18.69 5.39 -9.59
N GLY A 155 -19.40 4.27 -9.53
CA GLY A 155 -19.01 3.08 -8.79
C GLY A 155 -18.05 2.19 -9.58
N VAL A 156 -17.04 1.67 -8.88
CA VAL A 156 -16.14 0.61 -9.31
C VAL A 156 -16.35 -0.59 -8.41
N MET A 157 -16.33 -1.79 -8.98
CA MET A 157 -16.38 -3.02 -8.20
C MET A 157 -14.98 -3.34 -7.64
N SER A 158 -14.90 -3.53 -6.34
CA SER A 158 -13.69 -3.99 -5.66
C SER A 158 -13.94 -5.35 -5.01
N LYS A 159 -13.06 -6.30 -5.31
CA LYS A 159 -13.04 -7.60 -4.63
C LYS A 159 -12.13 -7.50 -3.41
N ILE A 160 -12.65 -7.84 -2.24
CA ILE A 160 -11.86 -7.87 -1.01
C ILE A 160 -11.41 -9.31 -0.77
N GLN A 161 -10.11 -9.50 -0.60
CA GLN A 161 -9.53 -10.76 -0.13
C GLN A 161 -8.73 -10.48 1.14
N LEU A 162 -9.02 -11.23 2.19
CA LEU A 162 -8.30 -11.15 3.46
C LEU A 162 -7.58 -12.45 3.68
N LYS A 163 -6.30 -12.34 4.03
CA LYS A 163 -5.46 -13.48 4.40
C LYS A 163 -5.03 -13.30 5.84
N PHE A 164 -5.43 -14.23 6.69
CA PHE A 164 -5.02 -14.24 8.09
C PHE A 164 -3.84 -15.19 8.25
N LEU A 165 -2.81 -14.74 8.95
CA LEU A 165 -1.65 -15.55 9.31
C LEU A 165 -1.61 -15.64 10.83
N ILE A 166 -1.88 -16.82 11.37
CA ILE A 166 -1.72 -17.12 12.79
C ILE A 166 -0.34 -17.75 12.96
N ASP A 167 0.60 -17.01 13.56
CA ASP A 167 1.97 -17.49 13.79
C ASP A 167 2.09 -18.20 15.17
N GLY A 168 2.60 -19.44 15.16
CA GLY A 168 3.06 -20.18 16.35
C GLY A 168 2.10 -21.21 16.97
N ASP A 169 2.64 -22.00 17.93
CA ASP A 169 1.98 -23.05 18.73
C ASP A 169 0.74 -22.60 19.54
N TYR A 170 0.41 -21.31 19.51
CA TYR A 170 -0.72 -20.67 20.21
C TYR A 170 -2.09 -20.90 19.56
N GLY A 171 -2.17 -21.55 18.40
CA GLY A 171 -3.45 -21.97 17.81
C GLY A 171 -4.30 -22.84 18.77
N ARG A 172 -3.71 -23.39 19.83
CA ARG A 172 -4.41 -24.16 20.87
C ARG A 172 -4.95 -23.34 22.05
N ASP A 173 -4.49 -22.10 22.24
CA ASP A 173 -4.77 -21.28 23.44
C ASP A 173 -5.48 -19.96 23.14
N LEU A 174 -6.03 -19.77 21.93
CA LEU A 174 -6.85 -18.59 21.64
C LEU A 174 -8.13 -18.64 22.50
N PRO A 175 -8.45 -17.55 23.25
CA PRO A 175 -9.66 -17.51 24.06
C PRO A 175 -10.91 -17.74 23.20
N SER A 176 -11.79 -18.63 23.66
CA SER A 176 -13.04 -18.98 22.93
C SER A 176 -14.00 -17.80 22.78
N ASP A 177 -13.78 -16.73 23.53
CA ASP A 177 -14.56 -15.51 23.54
C ASP A 177 -14.01 -14.42 22.60
N LEU A 178 -12.91 -14.69 21.89
CA LEU A 178 -12.29 -13.76 20.94
C LEU A 178 -12.97 -13.81 19.57
N HIS A 179 -13.41 -12.66 19.08
CA HIS A 179 -14.03 -12.48 17.77
C HIS A 179 -13.16 -11.59 16.88
N LEU A 180 -13.03 -11.95 15.62
CA LEU A 180 -12.55 -11.06 14.58
C LEU A 180 -13.74 -10.32 13.98
N ILE A 181 -13.68 -8.99 13.98
CA ILE A 181 -14.62 -8.10 13.32
C ILE A 181 -13.86 -7.38 12.21
N VAL A 182 -14.25 -7.60 10.96
CA VAL A 182 -13.73 -6.84 9.84
C VAL A 182 -14.79 -5.88 9.37
N THR A 183 -14.43 -4.60 9.24
CA THR A 183 -15.30 -3.58 8.68
C THR A 183 -14.63 -2.87 7.51
N ALA A 184 -15.42 -2.21 6.67
CA ALA A 184 -14.88 -1.39 5.58
C ALA A 184 -15.67 -0.10 5.39
N HIS A 185 -14.98 0.98 5.03
CA HIS A 185 -15.56 2.30 4.84
C HIS A 185 -14.87 3.10 3.72
N TYR A 186 -15.56 4.11 3.19
CA TYR A 186 -14.99 4.99 2.18
C TYR A 186 -14.07 6.04 2.83
N GLY A 187 -12.86 6.21 2.30
CA GLY A 187 -11.83 7.08 2.86
C GLY A 187 -12.03 8.58 2.64
N ASN A 188 -12.88 8.98 1.70
CA ASN A 188 -13.05 10.38 1.32
C ASN A 188 -14.53 10.78 1.18
N SER A 189 -15.30 10.74 2.27
CA SER A 189 -16.73 11.11 2.24
C SER A 189 -17.03 12.61 2.36
N LYS A 190 -16.01 13.49 2.33
CA LYS A 190 -16.16 14.95 2.49
C LYS A 190 -16.31 15.76 1.19
N LEU A 191 -16.30 15.13 0.00
CA LEU A 191 -16.34 15.86 -1.27
C LEU A 191 -17.68 16.57 -1.58
N TYR A 192 -18.72 16.35 -0.77
CA TYR A 192 -19.91 17.20 -0.78
C TYR A 192 -20.10 17.87 0.58
N PRO A 193 -19.96 19.20 0.69
CA PRO A 193 -20.35 19.93 1.87
C PRO A 193 -21.87 19.99 1.92
N THR A 194 -22.51 18.93 2.40
CA THR A 194 -23.90 19.04 2.86
C THR A 194 -23.88 19.50 4.29
N HIS A 195 -24.59 20.59 4.56
CA HIS A 195 -24.64 21.39 5.78
C HIS A 195 -25.08 20.69 7.09
N ASN A 196 -24.99 19.36 7.19
CA ASN A 196 -25.24 18.64 8.45
C ASN A 196 -24.01 17.85 8.87
N GLU A 197 -23.55 18.14 10.10
CA GLU A 197 -22.40 17.54 10.78
C GLU A 197 -22.59 16.06 11.18
N ASP A 198 -23.66 15.41 10.72
CA ASP A 198 -23.87 13.97 10.92
C ASP A 198 -23.15 13.16 9.83
N SER A 199 -21.85 13.00 10.04
CA SER A 199 -21.00 11.88 9.61
C SER A 199 -21.53 10.98 8.48
N ASN A 200 -21.08 11.21 7.24
CA ASN A 200 -21.08 10.22 6.16
C ASN A 200 -20.02 9.13 6.43
N TYR A 201 -20.08 8.46 7.60
CA TYR A 201 -19.21 7.35 7.97
C TYR A 201 -19.94 6.04 7.63
N PHE A 202 -19.50 5.36 6.59
CA PHE A 202 -20.15 4.16 6.07
C PHE A 202 -19.38 2.93 6.53
N GLU A 203 -19.80 2.27 7.62
CA GLU A 203 -19.15 1.04 8.08
C GLU A 203 -19.92 -0.20 7.56
N MET A 204 -19.30 -0.95 6.66
CA MET A 204 -19.74 -2.28 6.21
C MET A 204 -19.19 -3.33 7.17
N LEU A 205 -20.04 -4.21 7.70
CA LEU A 205 -19.55 -5.39 8.41
C LEU A 205 -19.22 -6.48 7.38
N LEU A 206 -17.93 -6.75 7.21
CA LEU A 206 -17.42 -7.72 6.25
C LEU A 206 -17.30 -9.12 6.85
N LEU A 207 -17.00 -9.21 8.16
CA LEU A 207 -16.85 -10.48 8.88
C LEU A 207 -17.09 -10.27 10.37
N LYS A 208 -17.80 -11.21 11.01
CA LYS A 208 -17.81 -11.37 12.46
C LYS A 208 -17.76 -12.85 12.82
N ARG A 209 -16.63 -13.35 13.32
CA ARG A 209 -16.45 -14.78 13.61
C ARG A 209 -15.67 -15.03 14.89
N PRO A 210 -16.03 -16.04 15.70
CA PRO A 210 -15.16 -16.54 16.78
C PRO A 210 -13.87 -17.12 16.19
N LEU A 211 -12.73 -16.84 16.83
CA LEU A 211 -11.41 -17.30 16.36
C LEU A 211 -11.06 -18.73 16.81
N HIS A 212 -11.81 -19.28 17.75
CA HIS A 212 -11.62 -20.63 18.25
C HIS A 212 -11.95 -21.68 17.18
N GLY A 213 -10.96 -22.51 16.81
CA GLY A 213 -11.11 -23.58 15.82
C GLY A 213 -10.75 -23.22 14.38
N LEU A 214 -10.14 -22.05 14.13
CA LEU A 214 -9.44 -21.83 12.85
C LEU A 214 -8.17 -22.68 12.82
N GLU A 215 -8.10 -23.64 11.89
CA GLU A 215 -6.90 -24.44 11.68
C GLU A 215 -5.75 -23.60 11.07
N GLN A 216 -4.50 -23.98 11.36
CA GLN A 216 -3.27 -23.36 10.83
C GLN A 216 -3.07 -23.65 9.33
N THR A 217 -4.00 -23.20 8.50
CA THR A 217 -3.91 -23.33 7.05
C THR A 217 -4.03 -21.95 6.42
N ASN A 218 -3.37 -21.76 5.27
CA ASN A 218 -3.56 -20.64 4.34
C ASN A 218 -5.03 -20.65 3.86
N THR A 219 -5.97 -20.37 4.75
CA THR A 219 -7.39 -20.33 4.46
C THR A 219 -7.69 -18.93 3.95
N SER A 220 -7.67 -18.79 2.63
CA SER A 220 -8.42 -17.75 1.95
C SER A 220 -9.90 -18.07 2.15
N GLU A 221 -10.47 -17.73 3.30
CA GLU A 221 -11.86 -18.10 3.62
C GLU A 221 -12.77 -16.93 4.02
N LEU A 222 -13.87 -16.89 3.26
CA LEU A 222 -15.18 -16.22 3.39
C LEU A 222 -15.25 -14.98 4.28
N ILE A 223 -14.91 -13.85 3.67
CA ILE A 223 -15.60 -12.59 3.95
C ILE A 223 -17.06 -12.80 3.54
N CYS A 224 -18.02 -12.39 4.37
CA CYS A 224 -19.45 -12.51 4.05
C CYS A 224 -19.74 -11.73 2.76
N GLN A 225 -19.24 -10.50 2.64
CA GLN A 225 -19.35 -9.69 1.43
C GLN A 225 -17.99 -9.48 0.78
N HIS A 226 -17.68 -10.28 -0.24
CA HIS A 226 -16.37 -10.28 -0.92
C HIS A 226 -16.30 -9.33 -2.12
N ALA A 227 -17.43 -8.74 -2.52
CA ALA A 227 -17.52 -7.71 -3.56
C ALA A 227 -18.23 -6.48 -3.01
N VAL A 228 -17.58 -5.33 -3.09
CA VAL A 228 -18.12 -4.03 -2.67
C VAL A 228 -18.00 -3.02 -3.80
N VAL A 229 -18.96 -2.10 -3.87
CA VAL A 229 -18.88 -0.93 -4.73
C VAL A 229 -18.06 0.14 -4.01
N VAL A 230 -17.10 0.72 -4.72
CA VAL A 230 -16.25 1.82 -4.26
C VAL A 230 -16.44 2.99 -5.22
N PRO A 231 -16.72 4.21 -4.74
CA PRO A 231 -16.71 5.39 -5.61
C PRO A 231 -15.32 5.53 -6.25
N ALA A 232 -15.24 5.71 -7.56
CA ALA A 232 -13.99 5.80 -8.33
C ALA A 232 -13.05 6.93 -7.84
N TYR A 233 -13.60 7.89 -7.11
CA TYR A 233 -12.89 9.04 -6.54
C TYR A 233 -12.65 8.91 -5.02
N SER A 234 -12.91 7.75 -4.42
CA SER A 234 -12.66 7.46 -3.01
C SER A 234 -11.79 6.22 -2.86
N SER A 235 -11.05 6.16 -1.75
CA SER A 235 -10.40 4.93 -1.32
C SER A 235 -11.38 4.04 -0.56
N LEU A 236 -11.16 2.73 -0.58
CA LEU A 236 -11.79 1.77 0.34
C LEU A 236 -10.82 1.47 1.48
N ILE A 237 -11.26 1.71 2.71
CA ILE A 237 -10.50 1.42 3.92
C ILE A 237 -11.10 0.17 4.55
N VAL A 238 -10.30 -0.87 4.77
CA VAL A 238 -10.72 -2.10 5.45
C VAL A 238 -10.03 -2.16 6.82
N GLU A 239 -10.81 -2.30 7.89
CA GLU A 239 -10.35 -2.35 9.26
C GLU A 239 -10.61 -3.75 9.84
N ALA A 240 -9.60 -4.36 10.47
CA ALA A 240 -9.72 -5.66 11.13
C ALA A 240 -9.46 -5.50 12.62
N ASN A 241 -10.48 -5.77 13.44
CA ASN A 241 -10.50 -5.56 14.87
C ASN A 241 -10.72 -6.87 15.62
N LEU A 242 -9.91 -7.12 16.64
CA LEU A 242 -10.10 -8.23 17.56
C LEU A 242 -10.92 -7.76 18.76
N VAL A 243 -12.02 -8.46 19.07
CA VAL A 243 -12.95 -8.09 20.13
C VAL A 243 -13.22 -9.30 21.02
N SER A 244 -13.00 -9.16 22.33
CA SER A 244 -13.39 -10.16 23.32
C SER A 244 -14.83 -9.91 23.76
N SER A 245 -15.65 -10.96 23.73
CA SER A 245 -17.04 -10.90 24.23
C SER A 245 -17.13 -10.84 25.76
N SER A 246 -16.05 -11.12 26.49
CA SER A 246 -15.99 -11.01 27.96
C SER A 246 -15.59 -9.62 28.47
N GLY A 247 -15.30 -8.67 27.58
CA GLY A 247 -14.85 -7.33 27.95
C GLY A 247 -13.43 -7.27 28.54
N LYS A 248 -12.71 -8.39 28.53
CA LYS A 248 -11.29 -8.43 28.86
C LYS A 248 -10.51 -7.66 27.80
N ALA A 249 -9.46 -6.95 28.22
CA ALA A 249 -8.56 -6.26 27.31
C ALA A 249 -8.02 -7.26 26.29
N VAL A 250 -8.41 -7.07 25.04
CA VAL A 250 -7.79 -7.75 23.92
C VAL A 250 -6.37 -7.18 23.80
N PRO A 251 -5.32 -8.00 23.65
CA PRO A 251 -4.01 -7.45 23.33
C PRO A 251 -4.17 -6.58 22.09
N GLU A 252 -3.82 -5.30 22.18
CA GLU A 252 -3.84 -4.41 21.01
C GLU A 252 -3.08 -5.11 19.88
N PRO A 253 -3.60 -5.13 18.64
CA PRO A 253 -2.80 -5.54 17.50
C PRO A 253 -1.65 -4.54 17.40
N VAL A 254 -0.50 -4.91 17.95
CA VAL A 254 0.71 -4.11 17.82
C VAL A 254 1.24 -4.32 16.42
N VAL A 255 0.72 -3.53 15.49
CA VAL A 255 1.31 -3.41 14.16
C VAL A 255 2.60 -2.62 14.34
N PHE A 256 3.70 -3.32 14.55
CA PHE A 256 5.02 -2.72 14.41
C PHE A 256 5.29 -2.54 12.90
N CYS A 257 4.82 -1.42 12.36
CA CYS A 257 5.31 -0.87 11.11
C CYS A 257 6.70 -0.27 11.35
N ASP A 258 7.72 -0.71 10.62
CA ASP A 258 8.96 0.05 10.50
C ASP A 258 8.70 1.14 9.45
N TYR A 259 8.23 2.31 9.90
CA TYR A 259 8.11 3.49 9.02
C TYR A 259 9.52 3.93 8.63
N LEU A 260 9.83 3.86 7.34
CA LEU A 260 11.15 4.23 6.81
C LEU A 260 11.00 5.32 5.75
N ALA A 261 11.89 6.30 5.80
CA ALA A 261 12.00 7.31 4.76
C ALA A 261 13.10 6.94 3.75
N GLU A 262 12.80 7.11 2.46
CA GLU A 262 13.78 6.97 1.38
C GLU A 262 13.86 8.29 0.62
N VAL A 263 15.07 8.84 0.50
CA VAL A 263 15.36 9.96 -0.40
C VAL A 263 15.96 9.37 -1.67
N PHE A 264 15.22 9.41 -2.78
CA PHE A 264 15.66 8.82 -4.05
C PHE A 264 16.73 9.66 -4.73
N SER A 265 16.45 10.95 -4.87
CA SER A 265 17.35 11.90 -5.53
C SER A 265 17.16 13.31 -5.01
N ILE A 266 18.21 14.13 -5.19
CA ILE A 266 18.18 15.55 -4.90
C ILE A 266 18.71 16.30 -6.11
N ARG A 267 17.87 17.13 -6.73
CA ARG A 267 18.22 17.96 -7.89
C ARG A 267 18.53 19.38 -7.47
N ILE A 268 19.64 19.90 -7.97
CA ILE A 268 20.08 21.26 -7.72
C ILE A 268 19.71 22.16 -8.89
N CYS A 269 19.00 23.25 -8.61
CA CYS A 269 18.48 24.17 -9.61
C CYS A 269 18.97 25.59 -9.33
N GLY A 270 19.54 26.26 -10.33
CA GLY A 270 19.87 27.69 -10.27
C GLY A 270 18.76 28.54 -10.89
N THR A 271 18.46 29.69 -10.31
CA THR A 271 17.30 30.53 -10.71
C THR A 271 17.44 31.11 -12.12
N ASN A 272 18.68 31.29 -12.61
CA ASN A 272 18.97 31.87 -13.93
C ASN A 272 20.25 31.31 -14.57
N TYR A 273 20.70 30.13 -14.15
CA TYR A 273 21.93 29.53 -14.67
C TYR A 273 21.97 28.03 -14.37
N ASN A 274 22.76 27.30 -15.15
CA ASN A 274 23.05 25.90 -14.89
C ASN A 274 24.16 25.79 -13.85
N VAL A 275 23.85 25.16 -12.72
CA VAL A 275 24.82 24.82 -11.68
C VAL A 275 25.74 23.72 -12.22
N ARG A 276 27.06 23.94 -12.19
CA ARG A 276 28.06 22.98 -12.69
C ARG A 276 28.85 22.28 -11.58
N SER A 277 28.91 22.91 -10.42
CA SER A 277 29.53 22.37 -9.22
C SER A 277 28.78 22.89 -8.00
N VAL A 278 28.84 22.12 -6.92
CA VAL A 278 28.28 22.50 -5.63
C VAL A 278 29.29 22.22 -4.53
N SER A 279 29.19 22.96 -3.44
CA SER A 279 29.87 22.69 -2.18
C SER A 279 28.89 22.87 -1.02
N GLY A 280 29.23 22.35 0.15
CA GLY A 280 28.39 22.37 1.34
C GLY A 280 27.90 20.97 1.73
N SER A 281 26.73 20.89 2.35
CA SER A 281 26.22 19.63 2.92
C SER A 281 24.72 19.45 2.79
N ILE A 282 24.31 18.19 2.78
CA ILE A 282 22.92 17.75 2.96
C ILE A 282 22.91 16.76 4.10
N VAL A 283 22.16 17.09 5.13
CA VAL A 283 22.14 16.37 6.41
C VAL A 283 20.73 15.89 6.68
N ILE A 284 20.59 14.66 7.17
CA ILE A 284 19.37 14.19 7.80
C ILE A 284 19.59 14.16 9.31
N ASP A 285 18.71 14.84 10.04
CA ASP A 285 18.50 14.66 11.47
C ASP A 285 17.24 13.81 11.65
N ASP A 286 17.34 12.70 12.37
CA ASP A 286 16.19 11.86 12.74
C ASP A 286 16.04 11.81 14.27
N ALA A 287 15.14 10.99 14.78
CA ALA A 287 14.98 10.79 16.22
C ALA A 287 16.18 10.11 16.91
N ALA A 288 17.18 9.64 16.15
CA ALA A 288 18.43 9.14 16.71
C ALA A 288 19.44 10.30 16.80
N ASP A 289 20.01 10.49 17.99
CA ASP A 289 20.80 11.66 18.42
C ASP A 289 22.09 11.99 17.61
N ASP A 290 22.31 11.37 16.44
CA ASP A 290 23.51 11.56 15.63
C ASP A 290 23.17 11.81 14.14
N PRO A 291 23.26 13.05 13.63
CA PRO A 291 22.89 13.36 12.26
C PRO A 291 23.82 12.69 11.23
N TYR A 292 23.31 12.38 10.05
CA TYR A 292 24.12 11.76 8.99
C TYR A 292 24.03 12.52 7.67
N PHE A 293 25.11 12.46 6.90
CA PHE A 293 25.26 13.18 5.64
C PHE A 293 24.75 12.34 4.47
N LEU A 294 23.88 12.92 3.64
CA LEU A 294 23.60 12.42 2.29
C LEU A 294 24.62 12.92 1.28
N PHE A 295 25.19 14.10 1.56
CA PHE A 295 26.20 14.75 0.73
C PHE A 295 27.05 15.68 1.58
N GLN A 296 28.36 15.70 1.32
CA GLN A 296 29.28 16.65 1.91
C GLN A 296 30.42 16.94 0.92
N SER A 297 30.73 18.22 0.70
CA SER A 297 31.82 18.64 -0.17
C SER A 297 32.40 19.97 0.28
N ASP A 298 33.73 20.06 0.27
CA ASP A 298 34.47 21.23 0.73
C ASP A 298 34.50 22.35 -0.33
N GLU A 299 34.69 23.59 0.12
CA GLU A 299 34.79 24.78 -0.74
C GLU A 299 35.95 24.72 -1.75
N ARG A 300 36.93 23.84 -1.53
CA ARG A 300 38.09 23.67 -2.42
C ARG A 300 37.76 22.96 -3.74
N GLY A 301 36.49 22.58 -3.95
CA GLY A 301 35.98 22.25 -5.28
C GLY A 301 36.69 21.08 -5.94
N THR A 302 36.97 20.02 -5.18
CA THR A 302 37.44 18.77 -5.77
C THR A 302 36.26 18.02 -6.39
N SER A 303 36.08 18.31 -7.68
CA SER A 303 35.41 17.51 -8.72
C SER A 303 34.02 17.97 -9.19
N GLU A 304 33.96 18.30 -10.48
CA GLU A 304 32.73 18.38 -11.31
C GLU A 304 31.92 17.07 -11.33
N SER A 305 32.40 15.98 -10.71
CA SER A 305 31.89 14.62 -10.85
C SER A 305 30.68 14.28 -9.97
N VAL A 306 30.23 15.18 -9.09
CA VAL A 306 29.11 14.90 -8.18
C VAL A 306 27.75 15.12 -8.85
N LEU A 307 27.65 16.05 -9.79
CA LEU A 307 26.40 16.33 -10.50
C LEU A 307 26.21 15.38 -11.69
N LEU A 308 25.09 14.68 -11.69
CA LEU A 308 24.58 13.93 -12.82
C LEU A 308 24.20 14.91 -13.95
N GLY A 309 24.14 14.42 -15.19
CA GLY A 309 23.90 15.26 -16.38
C GLY A 309 22.57 16.04 -16.37
N ASP A 310 21.66 15.72 -15.46
CA ASP A 310 20.36 16.37 -15.27
C ASP A 310 20.31 17.35 -14.09
N GLY A 311 21.44 17.56 -13.39
CA GLY A 311 21.57 18.40 -12.21
C GLY A 311 21.27 17.70 -10.88
N SER A 312 21.07 16.38 -10.88
CA SER A 312 20.91 15.58 -9.66
C SER A 312 22.26 15.31 -8.99
N LEU A 313 22.29 15.22 -7.66
CA LEU A 313 23.49 14.85 -6.91
C LEU A 313 23.63 13.33 -6.80
N LEU A 314 24.84 12.83 -6.99
CA LEU A 314 25.20 11.49 -6.55
C LEU A 314 25.37 11.51 -5.02
N LEU A 315 24.40 10.92 -4.32
CA LEU A 315 24.37 10.87 -2.86
C LEU A 315 25.32 9.78 -2.34
N SER A 316 25.97 10.04 -1.20
CA SER A 316 26.92 9.13 -0.56
C SER A 316 26.41 8.53 0.76
N GLY A 317 25.17 8.84 1.12
CA GLY A 317 24.47 8.28 2.28
C GLY A 317 23.06 7.82 1.88
N PRO A 318 22.28 7.24 2.80
CA PRO A 318 22.54 7.16 4.24
C PRO A 318 23.51 6.05 4.69
N ASN A 319 24.18 6.24 5.83
CA ASN A 319 24.81 5.13 6.57
C ASN A 319 23.83 4.37 7.48
N ARG A 320 22.59 4.88 7.62
CA ARG A 320 21.45 4.25 8.28
C ARG A 320 20.14 4.79 7.70
N ILE A 321 19.09 3.99 7.63
CA ILE A 321 17.77 4.50 7.23
C ILE A 321 17.07 5.14 8.43
N ALA A 322 16.48 6.33 8.25
CA ALA A 322 15.77 7.06 9.31
C ALA A 322 14.55 6.26 9.81
N PRO A 323 14.53 5.81 11.08
CA PRO A 323 13.40 5.11 11.65
C PRO A 323 12.28 6.07 12.09
N ASN A 324 11.05 5.56 12.15
CA ASN A 324 9.85 6.23 12.71
C ASN A 324 9.29 7.41 11.92
N ALA A 325 9.73 7.65 10.68
CA ALA A 325 9.24 8.76 9.85
C ALA A 325 9.20 10.12 10.58
N ASP A 326 10.10 10.36 11.52
CA ASP A 326 10.34 11.70 12.07
C ASP A 326 11.76 12.07 11.64
N PHE A 327 11.87 12.83 10.54
CA PHE A 327 13.17 13.28 10.05
C PHE A 327 13.12 14.70 9.51
N CYS A 328 14.23 15.41 9.69
CA CYS A 328 14.51 16.72 9.14
C CYS A 328 15.65 16.57 8.13
N LEU A 329 15.43 16.97 6.88
CA LEU A 329 16.49 17.09 5.90
C LEU A 329 16.87 18.56 5.79
N ARG A 330 18.12 18.87 6.09
CA ARG A 330 18.70 20.22 5.97
C ARG A 330 19.69 20.29 4.82
N THR A 331 19.68 21.42 4.14
CA THR A 331 20.62 21.75 3.07
C THR A 331 21.37 23.02 3.42
N ASP A 332 22.67 23.01 3.17
CA ASP A 332 23.51 24.20 3.05
C ASP A 332 24.36 24.01 1.80
N ILE A 333 23.86 24.47 0.65
CA ILE A 333 24.43 24.23 -0.67
C ILE A 333 24.69 25.54 -1.39
N LYS A 334 25.89 25.66 -1.94
CA LYS A 334 26.34 26.84 -2.69
C LYS A 334 27.08 26.46 -3.96
N ASP A 335 27.07 27.39 -4.92
CA ASP A 335 27.94 27.36 -6.09
C ASP A 335 29.33 27.92 -5.69
N PRO A 336 30.36 27.07 -5.56
CA PRO A 336 31.69 27.52 -5.13
C PRO A 336 32.36 28.44 -6.15
N MET A 337 32.02 28.33 -7.45
CA MET A 337 32.62 29.15 -8.50
C MET A 337 32.12 30.60 -8.45
N ARG A 338 30.88 30.80 -7.98
CA ARG A 338 30.22 32.10 -7.96
C ARG A 338 29.97 32.65 -6.55
N GLY A 339 30.22 31.85 -5.52
CA GLY A 339 29.87 32.18 -4.13
C GLY A 339 28.36 32.38 -3.94
N ARG A 340 27.53 31.74 -4.76
CA ARG A 340 26.06 31.92 -4.73
C ARG A 340 25.39 30.87 -3.88
N GLU A 341 24.44 31.31 -3.08
CA GLU A 341 23.62 30.44 -2.24
C GLU A 341 22.57 29.74 -3.09
N ILE A 342 22.63 28.41 -3.17
CA ILE A 342 21.66 27.64 -3.94
C ILE A 342 20.52 27.16 -3.05
N SER A 343 20.81 26.64 -1.86
CA SER A 343 19.78 26.13 -0.95
C SER A 343 20.28 26.19 0.49
N ILE A 344 19.62 26.99 1.34
CA ILE A 344 19.86 27.01 2.79
C ILE A 344 18.52 26.88 3.50
N GLY A 345 18.36 25.84 4.30
CA GLY A 345 17.13 25.56 5.02
C GLY A 345 16.92 24.07 5.23
N GLY A 346 15.67 23.67 5.44
CA GLY A 346 15.33 22.27 5.55
C GLY A 346 13.85 21.99 5.33
N MET A 347 13.55 20.72 5.19
CA MET A 347 12.19 20.18 5.27
C MET A 347 12.11 19.26 6.48
N GLN A 348 10.99 19.31 7.19
CA GLN A 348 10.72 18.41 8.30
C GLN A 348 9.50 17.56 7.96
N TRP A 349 9.64 16.26 8.15
CA TRP A 349 8.54 15.33 8.20
C TRP A 349 8.34 14.91 9.65
N ASN A 350 7.13 15.05 10.16
CA ASN A 350 6.77 14.51 11.46
C ASN A 350 5.36 13.93 11.46
N LEU A 351 5.11 12.90 12.28
CA LEU A 351 3.81 12.24 12.37
C LEU A 351 2.69 13.18 12.86
N HIS A 352 3.04 14.24 13.59
CA HIS A 352 2.10 15.19 14.21
C HIS A 352 1.57 16.28 13.26
N SER A 353 2.30 16.62 12.20
CA SER A 353 1.95 17.70 11.26
C SER A 353 0.78 17.34 10.35
N LEU A 354 0.31 16.10 10.41
CA LEU A 354 -0.83 15.55 9.66
C LEU A 354 -2.14 15.50 10.45
N GLU A 355 -2.25 16.20 11.59
CA GLU A 355 -3.48 16.19 12.41
C GLU A 355 -4.74 16.72 11.69
N ASN A 356 -4.64 17.33 10.50
CA ASN A 356 -5.78 17.90 9.77
C ASN A 356 -6.04 17.32 8.36
N ILE A 357 -5.21 16.43 7.84
CA ILE A 357 -5.39 15.78 6.52
C ILE A 357 -5.18 14.29 6.72
N SER A 358 -6.13 13.46 6.27
CA SER A 358 -6.15 11.99 6.43
C SER A 358 -4.74 11.41 6.61
N ARG A 359 -4.44 10.96 7.84
CA ARG A 359 -3.13 10.56 8.39
C ARG A 359 -2.30 9.59 7.52
N PHE A 360 -2.87 9.05 6.45
CA PHE A 360 -2.29 8.02 5.61
C PHE A 360 -2.12 8.42 4.13
N SER A 361 -2.61 9.60 3.75
CA SER A 361 -2.66 9.98 2.32
C SER A 361 -1.31 10.29 1.68
N TRP A 362 -0.22 10.33 2.45
CA TRP A 362 1.12 10.65 1.94
C TRP A 362 2.13 9.51 2.03
N TYR A 363 1.79 8.40 2.73
CA TYR A 363 2.66 7.23 2.73
C TYR A 363 2.67 6.55 1.36
N ASP A 364 3.79 5.89 1.07
CA ASP A 364 4.00 5.11 -0.15
C ASP A 364 3.79 5.93 -1.43
N LYS A 365 3.91 7.26 -1.32
CA LYS A 365 3.80 8.20 -2.43
C LYS A 365 5.15 8.80 -2.76
N CYS A 366 5.37 8.97 -4.04
CA CYS A 366 6.46 9.75 -4.60
C CYS A 366 6.24 11.24 -4.31
N ILE A 367 6.91 11.79 -3.29
CA ILE A 367 6.81 13.19 -2.86
C ILE A 367 7.97 14.00 -3.43
N CYS A 368 7.67 15.23 -3.85
CA CYS A 368 8.64 16.21 -4.32
C CYS A 368 8.59 17.44 -3.41
N SER A 369 9.65 17.68 -2.65
CA SER A 369 9.81 18.85 -1.78
C SER A 369 10.83 19.83 -2.35
N VAL A 370 10.66 21.12 -2.09
CA VAL A 370 11.57 22.17 -2.58
C VAL A 370 12.10 22.98 -1.41
N ILE A 371 13.41 22.99 -1.23
CA ILE A 371 14.12 23.83 -0.27
C ILE A 371 14.75 24.98 -1.06
N LYS A 372 14.29 26.21 -0.79
CA LYS A 372 14.72 27.40 -1.53
C LYS A 372 15.97 27.99 -0.91
N GLY A 373 16.87 28.49 -1.76
CA GLY A 373 17.89 29.46 -1.39
C GLY A 373 17.68 30.78 -2.12
N LYS A 374 18.61 31.71 -1.92
CA LYS A 374 18.58 33.02 -2.56
C LYS A 374 18.71 32.97 -4.09
N ASP A 375 19.62 32.14 -4.61
CA ASP A 375 19.96 32.09 -6.04
C ASP A 375 19.54 30.77 -6.71
N GLY A 376 18.85 29.88 -5.99
CA GLY A 376 18.39 28.59 -6.51
C GLY A 376 17.48 27.80 -5.57
N CYS A 377 17.41 26.48 -5.77
CA CYS A 377 16.77 25.56 -4.86
C CYS A 377 17.33 24.14 -4.95
N ALA A 378 17.11 23.35 -3.89
CA ALA A 378 17.23 21.90 -3.90
C ALA A 378 15.83 21.28 -3.99
N VAL A 379 15.62 20.41 -4.98
CA VAL A 379 14.39 19.63 -5.16
C VAL A 379 14.66 18.21 -4.66
N VAL A 380 13.94 17.79 -3.64
CA VAL A 380 14.13 16.51 -2.94
C VAL A 380 12.99 15.56 -3.32
N HIS A 381 13.35 14.45 -3.97
CA HIS A 381 12.44 13.37 -4.32
C HIS A 381 12.55 12.28 -3.27
N HIS A 382 11.47 12.04 -2.54
CA HIS A 382 11.48 11.11 -1.41
C HIS A 382 10.11 10.45 -1.24
N THR A 383 10.06 9.43 -0.39
CA THR A 383 8.83 8.81 0.09
C THR A 383 8.97 8.49 1.56
N ILE A 384 7.84 8.34 2.24
CA ILE A 384 7.76 7.71 3.55
C ILE A 384 6.98 6.42 3.35
N PHE A 385 7.65 5.30 3.55
CA PHE A 385 6.99 4.01 3.47
C PHE A 385 6.19 3.73 4.73
N TYR A 386 4.97 3.24 4.57
CA TYR A 386 4.13 2.84 5.70
C TYR A 386 4.68 1.59 6.40
N ASP A 387 5.19 0.63 5.62
CA ASP A 387 5.84 -0.59 6.10
C ASP A 387 6.99 -0.94 5.16
N ALA A 388 8.22 -0.85 5.66
CA ALA A 388 9.41 -1.11 4.86
C ALA A 388 10.49 -1.85 5.65
N VAL A 389 11.42 -2.44 4.90
CA VAL A 389 12.65 -3.04 5.40
C VAL A 389 13.84 -2.28 4.82
N GLN A 390 14.97 -2.27 5.53
CA GLN A 390 16.23 -1.79 4.97
C GLN A 390 16.85 -2.90 4.11
N ALA A 391 17.38 -2.52 2.96
CA ALA A 391 18.17 -3.39 2.09
C ALA A 391 19.59 -2.85 1.98
N THR A 392 20.56 -3.73 2.18
CA THR A 392 21.98 -3.48 1.90
C THR A 392 22.35 -4.13 0.58
N VAL A 393 22.78 -3.33 -0.38
CA VAL A 393 23.19 -3.78 -1.71
C VAL A 393 24.71 -3.86 -1.78
N GLU A 394 25.23 -4.99 -2.24
CA GLU A 394 26.64 -5.19 -2.57
C GLU A 394 26.74 -5.55 -4.05
N ALA A 395 27.78 -5.07 -4.74
CA ALA A 395 28.05 -5.43 -6.13
C ALA A 395 29.50 -5.92 -6.21
N LYS A 396 29.70 -7.20 -6.54
CA LYS A 396 31.02 -7.85 -6.63
C LYS A 396 31.43 -8.06 -8.08
N MET A 397 32.71 -7.87 -8.36
CA MET A 397 33.23 -8.06 -9.70
C MET A 397 34.03 -9.36 -9.82
N TYR A 398 33.68 -10.21 -10.76
CA TYR A 398 34.40 -11.44 -11.12
C TYR A 398 34.84 -11.39 -12.58
N PHE A 399 35.96 -12.05 -12.89
CA PHE A 399 36.40 -12.21 -14.27
C PHE A 399 37.39 -13.37 -14.46
N ASN A 400 37.51 -13.80 -15.71
CA ASN A 400 38.43 -14.84 -16.13
C ASN A 400 39.88 -14.33 -16.08
N GLY A 401 40.74 -15.04 -15.34
CA GLY A 401 42.11 -14.61 -15.07
C GLY A 401 42.62 -15.14 -13.72
N GLY A 402 43.93 -15.03 -13.50
CA GLY A 402 44.57 -15.33 -12.22
C GLY A 402 44.09 -14.42 -11.08
N ALA A 403 44.48 -14.72 -9.84
CA ALA A 403 44.05 -13.98 -8.65
C ALA A 403 44.51 -12.50 -8.65
N ASP A 404 45.61 -12.17 -9.33
CA ASP A 404 46.21 -10.83 -9.35
C ASP A 404 45.66 -9.90 -10.45
N VAL A 405 44.59 -10.30 -11.14
CA VAL A 405 44.00 -9.49 -12.22
C VAL A 405 42.97 -8.52 -11.61
N ALA A 406 42.92 -7.29 -12.14
CA ALA A 406 41.96 -6.25 -11.76
C ALA A 406 41.27 -5.66 -13.00
N ALA A 407 40.14 -5.00 -12.79
CA ALA A 407 39.36 -4.33 -13.82
C ALA A 407 39.17 -2.85 -13.50
N PHE A 408 39.17 -2.01 -14.54
CA PHE A 408 38.59 -0.67 -14.48
C PHE A 408 37.12 -0.77 -14.82
N VAL A 409 36.25 -0.28 -13.92
CA VAL A 409 34.79 -0.35 -14.06
C VAL A 409 34.21 1.05 -14.06
N HIS A 410 33.37 1.35 -15.05
CA HIS A 410 32.58 2.58 -15.08
C HIS A 410 31.17 2.32 -15.60
N GLY A 411 30.27 3.30 -15.51
CA GLY A 411 28.85 3.14 -15.83
C GLY A 411 27.98 3.39 -14.61
N SER A 412 26.82 2.73 -14.52
CA SER A 412 25.84 2.96 -13.47
C SER A 412 25.20 1.70 -12.89
N ILE A 413 24.87 1.79 -11.60
CA ILE A 413 24.00 0.86 -10.90
C ILE A 413 22.89 1.69 -10.26
N VAL A 414 21.65 1.34 -10.59
CA VAL A 414 20.45 2.11 -10.23
C VAL A 414 19.43 1.19 -9.62
N VAL A 415 18.71 1.66 -8.61
CA VAL A 415 17.63 0.89 -7.99
C VAL A 415 16.29 1.60 -8.06
N ARG A 416 15.26 0.79 -8.21
CA ARG A 416 13.85 1.16 -8.22
C ARG A 416 13.02 0.07 -7.54
N TYR A 417 11.74 0.35 -7.36
CA TYR A 417 10.82 -0.47 -6.58
C TYR A 417 9.70 -1.01 -7.47
N GLY A 418 9.41 -2.31 -7.39
CA GLY A 418 8.40 -2.97 -8.22
C GLY A 418 6.96 -2.50 -7.98
N ALA A 419 6.62 -2.03 -6.78
CA ALA A 419 5.28 -1.54 -6.46
C ALA A 419 4.94 -0.18 -7.10
N TYR A 420 5.89 0.49 -7.74
CA TYR A 420 5.69 1.80 -8.35
C TYR A 420 5.68 1.69 -9.88
N GLU A 421 4.68 2.30 -10.51
CA GLU A 421 4.47 2.20 -11.97
C GLU A 421 5.37 3.15 -12.78
N TYR A 422 5.97 4.17 -12.15
CA TYR A 422 6.78 5.22 -12.79
C TYR A 422 6.17 5.73 -14.11
N LEU A 423 4.92 6.19 -14.06
CA LEU A 423 4.09 6.48 -15.24
C LEU A 423 4.66 7.59 -16.12
N THR A 424 5.33 8.57 -15.51
CA THR A 424 5.83 9.75 -16.21
C THR A 424 7.34 9.68 -16.46
N SER A 425 7.81 10.39 -17.48
CA SER A 425 9.25 10.58 -17.72
C SER A 425 9.96 11.27 -16.55
N TYR A 426 9.24 12.09 -15.79
CA TYR A 426 9.72 12.70 -14.57
C TYR A 426 9.96 11.64 -13.48
N GLU A 427 9.00 10.74 -13.28
CA GLU A 427 9.12 9.72 -12.24
C GLU A 427 10.21 8.70 -12.55
N LYS A 428 10.27 8.20 -13.78
CA LYS A 428 11.34 7.32 -14.27
C LYS A 428 12.73 7.93 -14.13
N LYS A 429 12.81 9.26 -14.03
CA LYS A 429 14.06 9.98 -13.93
C LYS A 429 14.48 10.23 -12.48
N TYR A 430 13.54 10.63 -11.62
CA TYR A 430 13.86 11.16 -10.29
C TYR A 430 13.46 10.26 -9.11
N PHE A 431 12.51 9.34 -9.27
CA PHE A 431 12.14 8.37 -8.23
C PHE A 431 12.95 7.08 -8.38
N LYS A 432 14.26 7.22 -8.54
CA LYS A 432 15.21 6.11 -8.56
C LYS A 432 16.46 6.50 -7.80
N THR A 433 17.08 5.52 -7.17
CA THR A 433 18.26 5.74 -6.35
C THR A 433 19.49 5.29 -7.11
N TRP A 434 20.45 6.20 -7.31
CA TRP A 434 21.74 5.87 -7.92
C TRP A 434 22.67 5.31 -6.85
N LEU A 435 23.09 4.04 -6.99
CA LEU A 435 24.05 3.41 -6.09
C LEU A 435 25.48 3.57 -6.58
N TYR A 436 25.67 3.67 -7.89
CA TYR A 436 26.96 3.90 -8.55
C TYR A 436 26.72 4.68 -9.84
N ASN A 437 27.57 5.67 -10.11
CA ASN A 437 27.62 6.34 -11.40
C ASN A 437 28.99 6.97 -11.63
N THR A 438 29.78 6.40 -12.54
CA THR A 438 31.11 6.91 -12.88
C THR A 438 31.32 6.96 -14.38
N LYS A 439 32.11 7.94 -14.82
CA LYS A 439 32.53 8.09 -16.22
C LYS A 439 33.83 7.33 -16.44
N LYS A 440 34.17 7.03 -17.70
CA LYS A 440 35.41 6.34 -18.07
C LYS A 440 36.69 6.95 -17.46
N LYS A 441 36.75 8.28 -17.35
CA LYS A 441 37.88 9.00 -16.74
C LYS A 441 37.99 8.84 -15.22
N ASP A 442 36.88 8.47 -14.58
CA ASP A 442 36.72 8.32 -13.13
C ASP A 442 36.46 6.84 -12.78
N SER A 443 36.96 5.92 -13.62
CA SER A 443 36.72 4.49 -13.48
C SER A 443 37.29 3.95 -12.17
N SER A 444 36.55 3.06 -11.53
CA SER A 444 36.98 2.42 -10.30
C SER A 444 37.90 1.25 -10.62
N TRP A 445 39.02 1.16 -9.93
CA TRP A 445 39.86 -0.02 -9.94
C TRP A 445 39.26 -1.07 -8.99
N VAL A 446 38.95 -2.26 -9.50
CA VAL A 446 38.29 -3.34 -8.73
C VAL A 446 39.04 -4.64 -8.96
N ALA A 447 39.56 -5.25 -7.88
CA ALA A 447 40.20 -6.55 -7.95
C ALA A 447 39.17 -7.68 -8.08
N LYS A 448 39.64 -8.88 -8.47
CA LYS A 448 38.77 -10.04 -8.64
C LYS A 448 38.15 -10.47 -7.31
N GLY A 449 36.83 -10.52 -7.27
CA GLY A 449 36.03 -10.89 -6.09
C GLY A 449 35.73 -9.74 -5.14
N ASP A 450 36.31 -8.56 -5.37
CA ASP A 450 36.08 -7.38 -4.55
C ASP A 450 34.79 -6.65 -4.93
N ASN A 451 34.33 -5.82 -3.99
CA ASN A 451 33.16 -4.97 -4.20
C ASN A 451 33.50 -3.77 -5.09
N ILE A 452 32.60 -3.46 -6.02
CA ILE A 452 32.52 -2.14 -6.65
C ILE A 452 32.20 -1.13 -5.52
N PRO A 453 32.97 -0.04 -5.39
CA PRO A 453 32.76 0.93 -4.32
C PRO A 453 31.50 1.76 -4.60
N LEU A 454 30.36 1.30 -4.09
CA LEU A 454 29.07 2.00 -4.18
C LEU A 454 29.08 3.21 -3.23
N PRO A 455 28.96 4.47 -3.71
CA PRO A 455 28.80 5.61 -2.82
C PRO A 455 27.56 5.50 -1.92
N ARG A 456 26.52 4.80 -2.40
CA ARG A 456 25.33 4.49 -1.62
C ARG A 456 25.00 3.01 -1.76
N TYR A 457 24.75 2.34 -0.64
CA TYR A 457 24.48 0.91 -0.58
C TYR A 457 23.26 0.55 0.30
N LEU A 458 22.70 1.51 1.04
CA LEU A 458 21.50 1.33 1.85
C LEU A 458 20.31 2.02 1.21
N VAL A 459 19.19 1.28 1.14
CA VAL A 459 17.89 1.79 0.70
C VAL A 459 16.77 1.23 1.58
N ALA A 460 15.69 1.99 1.74
CA ALA A 460 14.45 1.45 2.29
C ALA A 460 13.61 0.83 1.17
N VAL A 461 12.98 -0.31 1.43
CA VAL A 461 12.17 -1.08 0.47
C VAL A 461 10.81 -1.39 1.10
N PRO A 462 9.68 -0.98 0.51
CA PRO A 462 8.37 -1.26 1.09
C PRO A 462 8.07 -2.75 1.05
N ARG A 463 7.46 -3.27 2.12
CA ARG A 463 7.28 -4.72 2.34
C ARG A 463 6.41 -5.38 1.26
N ASN A 464 5.49 -4.62 0.69
CA ASN A 464 4.63 -5.04 -0.42
C ASN A 464 5.27 -4.84 -1.81
N SER A 465 6.59 -4.65 -1.88
CA SER A 465 7.35 -4.44 -3.12
C SER A 465 8.57 -5.33 -3.18
N SER A 466 9.11 -5.44 -4.39
CA SER A 466 10.46 -5.92 -4.67
C SER A 466 11.45 -4.76 -4.81
N LEU A 467 12.74 -5.07 -4.67
CA LEU A 467 13.85 -4.18 -5.03
C LEU A 467 14.38 -4.60 -6.40
N ILE A 468 14.35 -3.67 -7.36
CA ILE A 468 14.81 -3.90 -8.72
C ILE A 468 16.11 -3.14 -8.93
N ILE A 469 17.15 -3.83 -9.36
CA ILE A 469 18.50 -3.30 -9.55
C ILE A 469 18.87 -3.40 -11.03
N GLU A 470 19.04 -2.24 -11.67
CA GLU A 470 19.49 -2.09 -13.06
C GLU A 470 21.00 -1.85 -13.08
N VAL A 471 21.71 -2.63 -13.89
CA VAL A 471 23.16 -2.55 -14.07
C VAL A 471 23.45 -2.21 -15.53
N ASP A 472 24.22 -1.14 -15.74
CA ASP A 472 24.78 -0.75 -17.03
C ASP A 472 26.25 -0.35 -16.81
N LEU A 473 27.12 -1.36 -16.81
CA LEU A 473 28.54 -1.20 -16.54
C LEU A 473 29.38 -1.53 -17.77
N ILE A 474 30.55 -0.89 -17.85
CA ILE A 474 31.61 -1.21 -18.80
C ILE A 474 32.85 -1.56 -17.99
N ALA A 475 33.39 -2.74 -18.25
CA ALA A 475 34.59 -3.25 -17.61
C ALA A 475 35.74 -3.40 -18.61
N THR A 476 36.96 -3.10 -18.18
CA THR A 476 38.19 -3.27 -18.97
C THR A 476 39.30 -3.83 -18.11
N SER A 477 40.10 -4.74 -18.66
CA SER A 477 41.27 -5.31 -17.97
C SER A 477 42.28 -4.23 -17.59
N ALA A 478 42.75 -4.24 -16.34
CA ALA A 478 43.81 -3.36 -15.87
C ALA A 478 45.22 -3.94 -16.08
N SER A 479 45.35 -5.17 -16.59
CA SER A 479 46.65 -5.87 -16.69
C SER A 479 47.47 -5.45 -17.91
N THR A 480 48.79 -5.32 -17.73
CA THR A 480 49.76 -4.84 -18.74
C THR A 480 50.15 -5.89 -19.78
N GLY A 481 49.76 -7.16 -19.61
CA GLY A 481 50.15 -8.27 -20.49
C GLY A 481 49.00 -8.91 -21.30
N PHE A 482 47.75 -8.74 -20.86
CA PHE A 482 46.56 -9.27 -21.53
C PHE A 482 45.46 -8.20 -21.56
N GLN A 483 45.36 -7.49 -22.68
CA GLN A 483 44.24 -6.60 -22.96
C GLN A 483 43.03 -7.43 -23.35
N PHE A 484 42.17 -7.72 -22.38
CA PHE A 484 40.81 -8.09 -22.72
C PHE A 484 40.10 -6.86 -23.29
N PRO A 485 39.38 -7.01 -24.41
CA PRO A 485 38.60 -5.91 -24.96
C PRO A 485 37.49 -5.52 -23.97
N GLU A 486 37.07 -4.25 -24.03
CA GLU A 486 36.01 -3.72 -23.16
C GLU A 486 34.73 -4.56 -23.29
N GLU A 487 34.04 -4.76 -22.18
CA GLU A 487 32.81 -5.54 -22.14
C GLU A 487 31.72 -4.76 -21.41
N GLU A 488 30.52 -4.77 -22.01
CA GLU A 488 29.31 -4.22 -21.41
C GLU A 488 28.64 -5.31 -20.55
N LEU A 489 28.35 -4.99 -19.29
CA LEU A 489 27.53 -5.79 -18.39
C LEU A 489 26.20 -5.06 -18.22
N ARG A 490 25.17 -5.54 -18.92
CA ARG A 490 23.82 -4.95 -18.89
C ARG A 490 22.79 -5.98 -18.44
N GLY A 491 22.00 -5.61 -17.45
CA GLY A 491 20.95 -6.48 -16.95
C GLY A 491 20.13 -5.84 -15.84
N GLU A 492 19.06 -6.52 -15.47
CA GLU A 492 18.18 -6.16 -14.37
C GLU A 492 17.97 -7.38 -13.48
N ALA A 493 17.97 -7.17 -12.17
CA ALA A 493 17.68 -8.20 -11.19
C ALA A 493 16.61 -7.70 -10.21
N GLU A 494 15.60 -8.53 -9.97
CA GLU A 494 14.53 -8.27 -9.02
C GLU A 494 14.71 -9.15 -7.79
N PHE A 495 14.59 -8.54 -6.60
CA PHE A 495 14.79 -9.19 -5.31
C PHE A 495 13.54 -9.00 -4.45
N ASP A 496 12.84 -10.11 -4.19
CA ASP A 496 11.69 -10.14 -3.29
C ASP A 496 12.13 -10.23 -1.83
N ILE A 497 11.45 -9.46 -0.99
CA ILE A 497 11.66 -9.48 0.46
C ILE A 497 11.27 -10.86 1.01
N GLY A 498 12.20 -11.50 1.72
CA GLY A 498 11.97 -12.82 2.32
C GLY A 498 12.20 -14.01 1.38
N SER A 499 12.64 -13.77 0.14
CA SER A 499 13.10 -14.83 -0.76
C SER A 499 14.50 -15.34 -0.37
N ASP A 500 14.78 -16.62 -0.68
CA ASP A 500 16.13 -17.19 -0.56
C ASP A 500 17.08 -16.66 -1.66
N HIS A 501 16.52 -16.04 -2.70
CA HIS A 501 17.25 -15.46 -3.82
C HIS A 501 17.83 -14.09 -3.46
N THR A 502 18.97 -14.11 -2.78
CA THR A 502 19.67 -12.89 -2.29
C THR A 502 20.83 -12.46 -3.19
N SER A 503 21.14 -13.20 -4.26
CA SER A 503 22.13 -12.76 -5.26
C SER A 503 21.73 -13.07 -6.70
N HIS A 504 22.23 -12.26 -7.62
CA HIS A 504 22.03 -12.40 -9.06
C HIS A 504 23.31 -12.04 -9.82
N LYS A 505 23.63 -12.81 -10.87
CA LYS A 505 24.84 -12.60 -11.69
C LYS A 505 24.47 -12.03 -13.05
N ILE A 506 25.15 -10.98 -13.45
CA ILE A 506 25.04 -10.34 -14.76
C ILE A 506 26.38 -10.53 -15.46
N GLU A 507 26.36 -11.29 -16.54
CA GLU A 507 27.54 -11.62 -17.33
C GLU A 507 27.64 -10.69 -18.54
N GLY A 508 28.86 -10.30 -18.89
CA GLY A 508 29.08 -9.61 -20.15
C GLY A 508 28.92 -10.55 -21.36
N ALA A 509 28.76 -9.97 -22.56
CA ALA A 509 28.45 -10.70 -23.79
C ALA A 509 29.47 -11.79 -24.21
N ARG A 510 30.71 -11.70 -23.74
CA ARG A 510 31.83 -12.63 -23.96
C ARG A 510 32.09 -13.53 -22.75
N GLY A 511 31.41 -13.30 -21.62
CA GLY A 511 31.59 -14.03 -20.38
C GLY A 511 32.96 -13.81 -19.72
N VAL A 512 33.68 -12.73 -20.07
CA VAL A 512 34.98 -12.44 -19.45
C VAL A 512 34.78 -11.79 -18.09
N PHE A 513 33.86 -10.84 -18.03
CA PHE A 513 33.48 -10.10 -16.83
C PHE A 513 32.08 -10.50 -16.36
N VAL A 514 31.92 -10.64 -15.04
CA VAL A 514 30.65 -10.94 -14.37
C VAL A 514 30.51 -10.04 -13.16
N THR A 515 29.37 -9.40 -13.00
CA THR A 515 28.99 -8.69 -11.77
C THR A 515 27.98 -9.53 -11.01
N GLU A 516 28.22 -9.77 -9.73
CA GLU A 516 27.24 -10.38 -8.82
C GLU A 516 26.66 -9.29 -7.92
N ILE A 517 25.34 -9.10 -8.00
CA ILE A 517 24.59 -8.22 -7.10
C ILE A 517 24.09 -9.07 -5.94
N CYS A 518 24.37 -8.66 -4.71
CA CYS A 518 23.87 -9.28 -3.49
C CYS A 518 22.99 -8.29 -2.71
N VAL A 519 21.84 -8.74 -2.23
CA VAL A 519 20.95 -7.96 -1.37
C VAL A 519 20.83 -8.63 -0.01
N LYS A 520 21.17 -7.90 1.05
CA LYS A 520 20.98 -8.31 2.44
C LYS A 520 19.87 -7.50 3.07
N TRP A 521 18.81 -8.18 3.46
CA TRP A 521 17.68 -7.57 4.14
C TRP A 521 18.02 -7.35 5.61
N ALA A 522 18.00 -6.10 6.04
CA ALA A 522 18.12 -5.70 7.42
C ALA A 522 16.80 -5.07 7.83
N GLY A 523 16.15 -5.67 8.79
CA GLY A 523 14.94 -5.16 9.41
C GLY A 523 14.74 -5.99 10.65
N ARG A 524 13.84 -5.57 11.52
CA ARG A 524 13.31 -6.55 12.46
C ARG A 524 12.52 -7.57 11.64
N LEU A 525 13.19 -8.62 11.17
CA LEU A 525 12.61 -9.95 11.19
C LEU A 525 12.43 -10.29 12.68
N ARG A 526 11.47 -9.64 13.34
CA ARG A 526 10.96 -10.12 14.62
C ARG A 526 10.12 -11.35 14.29
N THR A 527 10.79 -12.45 14.04
CA THR A 527 10.32 -13.72 14.55
C THR A 527 10.40 -13.63 16.08
N ARG A 528 9.25 -13.79 16.74
CA ARG A 528 9.05 -14.00 18.18
C ARG A 528 9.33 -12.83 19.13
N ASN A 529 8.26 -12.29 19.74
CA ASN A 529 7.91 -12.56 21.14
C ASN A 529 6.80 -11.59 21.57
N LEU A 530 5.64 -12.14 21.94
CA LEU A 530 4.71 -11.51 22.88
C LEU A 530 5.48 -11.20 24.18
N PHE A 531 5.80 -9.93 24.43
CA PHE A 531 6.08 -9.45 25.78
C PHE A 531 5.24 -8.20 26.04
N LEU A 532 4.23 -8.40 26.88
CA LEU A 532 3.48 -7.37 27.58
C LEU A 532 4.33 -6.92 28.77
N GLU A 533 4.86 -5.70 28.74
CA GLU A 533 5.12 -4.96 29.98
C GLU A 533 4.45 -3.59 29.88
N GLY A 534 3.45 -3.41 30.74
CA GLY A 534 2.62 -2.23 30.75
C GLY A 534 3.22 -1.08 31.55
N ARG A 535 2.86 0.13 31.13
CA ARG A 535 2.34 1.13 32.06
C ARG A 535 1.32 2.00 31.34
N ALA A 536 0.08 1.88 31.82
CA ALA A 536 -1.07 2.59 31.31
C ALA A 536 -0.94 4.12 31.47
N LYS A 537 -1.45 4.84 30.46
CA LYS A 537 -2.46 5.89 30.65
C LYS A 537 -3.20 6.17 29.34
N ASN A 538 -4.43 5.67 29.31
CA ASN A 538 -5.63 6.08 28.55
C ASN A 538 -5.45 7.04 27.37
N ASN A 539 -5.63 6.54 26.15
CA ASN A 539 -6.78 6.83 25.29
C ASN A 539 -6.67 6.01 23.99
N SER A 540 -7.57 5.04 23.83
CA SER A 540 -7.57 3.97 22.84
C SER A 540 -8.29 4.37 21.55
N ASN A 541 -7.68 4.12 20.39
CA ASN A 541 -8.31 3.75 19.10
C ASN A 541 -7.19 3.44 18.08
N GLY A 542 -6.81 2.16 17.94
CA GLY A 542 -5.84 1.69 16.94
C GLY A 542 -6.52 1.48 15.58
N LYS A 543 -6.07 2.18 14.55
CA LYS A 543 -6.63 2.20 13.19
C LYS A 543 -5.60 1.64 12.21
N VAL A 544 -5.98 0.70 11.36
CA VAL A 544 -5.14 0.19 10.26
C VAL A 544 -5.84 0.48 8.94
N ILE A 545 -5.15 1.12 8.00
CA ILE A 545 -5.69 1.55 6.71
C ILE A 545 -4.92 0.86 5.58
N PHE A 546 -5.62 0.23 4.65
CA PHE A 546 -5.05 -0.25 3.38
C PHE A 546 -5.39 0.72 2.25
N PRO A 547 -4.43 1.11 1.39
CA PRO A 547 -4.73 1.83 0.15
C PRO A 547 -5.29 0.87 -0.91
N SER A 548 -6.33 1.29 -1.63
CA SER A 548 -6.85 0.58 -2.80
C SER A 548 -6.02 0.96 -4.04
N SER A 549 -5.58 -0.06 -4.78
CA SER A 549 -5.00 0.01 -6.13
C SER A 549 -5.98 0.56 -7.16
#